data_AF-A0AAD1C8F9-F1
#
_entry.id   AF-A0AAD1C8F9-F1
#
_cell.length_a   1.000
_cell.length_b   1.000
_cell.length_c   1.000
_cell.angle_alpha   90.00
_cell.angle_beta   90.00
_cell.angle_gamma   90.00
#
_symmetry.space_group_name_H-M   'P 1'
#
loop_
_entity.id
_entity.type
_entity.pdbx_description
1 polymer ?
#
loop_
_entity_poly.entity_id
_entity_poly.type
_entity_poly.pdbx_seq_one_letter_code
_entity_poly.pdbx_strand_id
1 'polypeptide(L)'
;MGKINVSDAWQELIDKHDILAEISNNGFFKISASQIKEVKEPRLMAKWDSSEQLPESLKKNKINILPDSRSSYVLSDFLLYQELPKMVEHVKNMAKVELPDLQTIDVNNITSKANTINVLQISGILEDFLELDSDDVLFSTFNGRMSSGKFDFEVDTSRQIQIKVEVDRAQIEIDGGFESSQSIVILEAKNVLHEDFHIRQLYYPYRLWESKVDKPIRLIFSIYTNKIFRLMEYRFRGKENYSSIELVRTKNYSLEDTSISIDEIKYVYDSIEDNEVISDDMNVEDSIPFIQADNFDRIVSLLENMYENPMTSAEIVELMQFTSRQRDYYFNAGKYLGLFQKIKEDKVLKYELTNIGVSVFKKSYKERQLELVKLILSHRIFRALFEEIIETGEIPTHQRVVELELEYDVCSINVASRRATSVISWLSWIFNLVNI
;
A
#
# COMPACT_ATOMS: atom_id res chain seq x y z
N MET A 1 28.78 -8.38 17.36
CA MET A 1 27.42 -8.41 17.95
C MET A 1 26.43 -8.44 16.81
N GLY A 2 25.58 -9.47 16.73
CA GLY A 2 24.55 -9.54 15.69
C GLY A 2 23.64 -8.32 15.77
N LYS A 3 23.19 -7.78 14.62
CA LYS A 3 22.19 -6.70 14.61
C LYS A 3 20.91 -7.26 15.23
N ILE A 4 20.56 -6.82 16.44
CA ILE A 4 19.26 -7.13 17.06
C ILE A 4 18.14 -6.71 16.10
N ASN A 5 17.17 -7.58 15.84
CA ASN A 5 16.06 -7.23 14.97
C ASN A 5 15.13 -6.22 15.68
N VAL A 6 14.21 -5.58 14.96
CA VAL A 6 13.35 -4.54 15.54
C VAL A 6 12.42 -5.10 16.63
N SER A 7 11.88 -6.31 16.43
CA SER A 7 10.97 -6.95 17.38
C SER A 7 11.68 -7.27 18.70
N ASP A 8 12.86 -7.87 18.63
CA ASP A 8 13.69 -8.21 19.78
C ASP A 8 14.13 -6.94 20.54
N ALA A 9 14.49 -5.88 19.80
CA ALA A 9 14.87 -4.60 20.40
C ALA A 9 13.71 -3.96 21.17
N TRP A 10 12.49 -4.05 20.64
CA TRP A 10 11.30 -3.60 21.35
C TRP A 10 10.98 -4.47 22.57
N GLN A 11 11.18 -5.78 22.48
CA GLN A 11 10.98 -6.68 23.62
C GLN A 11 11.96 -6.34 24.76
N GLU A 12 13.23 -6.08 24.44
CA GLU A 12 14.22 -5.64 25.43
C GLU A 12 13.80 -4.33 26.12
N LEU A 13 13.30 -3.34 25.37
CA LEU A 13 12.82 -2.08 25.94
C LEU A 13 11.58 -2.27 26.83
N ILE A 14 10.66 -3.16 26.42
CA ILE A 14 9.46 -3.50 27.21
C ILE A 14 9.85 -4.09 28.56
N ASP A 15 10.77 -5.06 28.55
CA ASP A 15 11.20 -5.76 29.76
C ASP A 15 12.06 -4.85 30.65
N LYS A 16 12.97 -4.06 30.06
CA LYS A 16 13.89 -3.18 30.80
C LYS A 16 13.17 -2.08 31.58
N HIS A 17 12.06 -1.57 31.05
CA HIS A 17 11.33 -0.43 31.60
C HIS A 17 9.98 -0.80 32.21
N ASP A 18 9.68 -2.09 32.34
CA ASP A 18 8.38 -2.60 32.82
C ASP A 18 7.18 -1.92 32.13
N ILE A 19 7.30 -1.70 30.82
CA ILE A 19 6.38 -0.84 30.03
C ILE A 19 4.92 -1.31 30.17
N LEU A 20 4.70 -2.63 30.22
CA LEU A 20 3.36 -3.20 30.38
C LEU A 20 2.72 -2.84 31.73
N ALA A 21 3.49 -2.89 32.81
CA ALA A 21 3.00 -2.53 34.14
C ALA A 21 2.67 -1.04 34.21
N GLU A 22 3.51 -0.20 33.63
CA GLU A 22 3.30 1.24 33.54
C GLU A 22 2.05 1.60 32.72
N ILE A 23 1.84 0.99 31.55
CA ILE A 23 0.63 1.18 30.74
C ILE A 23 -0.63 0.69 31.49
N SER A 24 -0.52 -0.40 32.24
CA SER A 24 -1.63 -0.92 33.04
C SER A 24 -2.01 0.01 34.19
N ASN A 25 -1.02 0.57 34.89
CA ASN A 25 -1.23 1.39 36.09
C ASN A 25 -1.56 2.84 35.76
N ASN A 26 -0.87 3.42 34.77
CA ASN A 26 -0.90 4.85 34.45
C ASN A 26 -1.58 5.15 33.11
N GLY A 27 -2.00 4.13 32.37
CA GLY A 27 -2.63 4.25 31.06
C GLY A 27 -1.63 4.32 29.91
N PHE A 28 -0.46 4.91 30.09
CA PHE A 28 0.58 5.07 29.06
C PHE A 28 1.99 5.03 29.66
N PHE A 29 3.00 4.91 28.80
CA PHE A 29 4.41 5.06 29.16
C PHE A 29 5.10 6.06 28.22
N LYS A 30 5.93 6.97 28.75
CA LYS A 30 6.74 7.90 27.95
C LYS A 30 8.15 7.37 27.79
N ILE A 31 8.62 7.33 26.54
CA ILE A 31 9.97 6.88 26.20
C ILE A 31 10.70 7.92 25.37
N SER A 32 11.93 8.25 25.76
CA SER A 32 12.78 9.17 25.01
C SER A 32 13.49 8.47 23.85
N ALA A 33 13.82 9.23 22.80
CA ALA A 33 14.65 8.75 21.71
C ALA A 33 16.04 8.29 22.19
N SER A 34 16.57 8.89 23.26
CA SER A 34 17.81 8.44 23.91
C SER A 34 17.69 7.03 24.49
N GLN A 35 16.59 6.71 25.17
CA GLN A 35 16.35 5.37 25.72
C GLN A 35 16.23 4.33 24.61
N ILE A 36 15.50 4.64 23.54
CA ILE A 36 15.40 3.74 22.37
C ILE A 36 16.78 3.51 21.75
N LYS A 37 17.59 4.57 21.64
CA LYS A 37 18.94 4.54 21.06
C LYS A 37 19.91 3.61 21.79
N GLU A 38 19.66 3.30 23.06
CA GLU A 38 20.46 2.33 23.82
C GLU A 38 20.45 0.93 23.18
N VAL A 39 19.38 0.58 22.47
CA VAL A 39 19.21 -0.74 21.84
C VAL A 39 19.28 -0.65 20.31
N LYS A 40 18.65 0.38 19.70
CA LYS A 40 18.61 0.55 18.24
C LYS A 40 18.33 2.00 17.82
N GLU A 41 18.76 2.40 16.62
CA GLU A 41 18.50 3.74 16.07
C GLU A 41 16.99 4.10 16.10
N PRO A 42 16.59 5.19 16.77
CA PRO A 42 15.17 5.52 17.00
C PRO A 42 14.33 5.67 15.74
N ARG A 43 14.92 6.18 14.66
CA ARG A 43 14.24 6.34 13.36
C ARG A 43 13.73 4.99 12.81
N LEU A 44 14.41 3.89 13.13
CA LEU A 44 14.03 2.53 12.71
C LEU A 44 13.05 1.85 13.68
N MET A 45 12.70 2.51 14.78
CA MET A 45 11.92 1.91 15.88
C MET A 45 10.55 2.56 16.07
N ALA A 46 10.33 3.77 15.55
CA ALA A 46 9.18 4.59 15.93
C ALA A 46 8.30 5.08 14.76
N LYS A 47 8.52 4.59 13.54
CA LYS A 47 7.72 4.96 12.35
C LYS A 47 7.12 3.72 11.70
N TRP A 48 5.82 3.53 11.92
CA TRP A 48 5.01 2.43 11.37
C TRP A 48 3.81 3.04 10.66
N ASP A 49 3.91 3.20 9.33
CA ASP A 49 2.90 3.92 8.55
C ASP A 49 1.66 3.03 8.27
N SER A 50 1.76 1.71 8.44
CA SER A 50 0.67 0.72 8.43
C SER A 50 0.77 -0.23 9.63
N SER A 51 -0.36 -0.79 10.08
CA SER A 51 -0.40 -1.77 11.17
C SER A 51 0.35 -3.07 10.83
N GLU A 52 0.49 -3.40 9.54
CA GLU A 52 1.27 -4.55 9.08
C GLU A 52 2.75 -4.45 9.51
N GLN A 53 3.30 -3.23 9.54
CA GLN A 53 4.69 -2.98 9.88
C GLN A 53 4.99 -3.07 11.37
N LEU A 54 3.95 -3.06 12.21
CA LEU A 54 4.15 -3.05 13.66
C LEU A 54 4.91 -4.32 14.08
N PRO A 55 6.03 -4.20 14.83
CA PRO A 55 6.82 -5.34 15.27
C PRO A 55 6.01 -6.36 16.06
N GLU A 56 6.34 -7.65 15.94
CA GLU A 56 5.58 -8.73 16.61
C GLU A 56 5.52 -8.56 18.13
N SER A 57 6.60 -8.08 18.76
CA SER A 57 6.63 -7.75 20.19
C SER A 57 5.63 -6.66 20.57
N LEU A 58 5.47 -5.63 19.74
CA LEU A 58 4.45 -4.59 19.95
C LEU A 58 3.04 -5.12 19.70
N LYS A 59 2.82 -5.85 18.58
CA LYS A 59 1.52 -6.47 18.24
C LYS A 59 1.01 -7.41 19.33
N LYS A 60 1.85 -8.34 19.78
CA LYS A 60 1.51 -9.33 20.82
C LYS A 60 1.07 -8.68 22.12
N ASN A 61 1.72 -7.57 22.46
CA ASN A 61 1.47 -6.79 23.68
C ASN A 61 0.41 -5.70 23.50
N LYS A 62 -0.17 -5.58 22.29
CA LYS A 62 -1.11 -4.51 21.92
C LYS A 62 -0.56 -3.10 22.19
N ILE A 63 0.74 -2.88 21.98
CA ILE A 63 1.38 -1.58 22.19
C ILE A 63 1.50 -0.86 20.85
N ASN A 64 1.09 0.40 20.81
CA ASN A 64 1.29 1.34 19.72
C ASN A 64 2.08 2.56 20.22
N ILE A 65 2.68 3.30 19.29
CA ILE A 65 3.60 4.40 19.58
C ILE A 65 3.18 5.68 18.86
N LEU A 66 3.14 6.80 19.58
CA LEU A 66 2.92 8.14 19.04
C LEU A 66 4.08 9.07 19.39
N PRO A 67 4.58 9.90 18.46
CA PRO A 67 5.51 10.97 18.80
C PRO A 67 4.77 12.09 19.54
N ASP A 68 5.21 12.42 20.76
CA ASP A 68 4.77 13.60 21.50
C ASP A 68 5.75 14.78 21.36
N SER A 69 6.97 14.55 20.86
CA SER A 69 7.90 15.62 20.48
C SER A 69 8.92 15.13 19.44
N ARG A 70 9.98 15.90 19.16
CA ARG A 70 11.10 15.45 18.30
C ARG A 70 11.95 14.33 18.91
N SER A 71 11.90 14.16 20.23
CA SER A 71 12.83 13.32 20.98
C SER A 71 12.15 12.44 22.01
N SER A 72 10.82 12.31 21.94
CA SER A 72 10.03 11.52 22.87
C SER A 72 8.80 10.94 22.17
N TYR A 73 8.33 9.82 22.72
CA TYR A 73 7.18 9.08 22.27
C TYR A 73 6.33 8.64 23.46
N VAL A 74 5.04 8.43 23.21
CA VAL A 74 4.09 7.85 24.15
C VAL A 74 3.69 6.48 23.64
N LEU A 75 3.73 5.50 24.54
CA LEU A 75 3.34 4.12 24.32
C LEU A 75 2.06 3.82 25.09
N SER A 76 1.10 3.19 24.42
CA SER A 76 -0.12 2.66 25.04
C SER A 76 -0.79 1.70 24.05
N ASP A 77 -1.94 1.14 24.42
CA ASP A 77 -2.78 0.31 23.56
C ASP A 77 -3.69 1.13 22.64
N PHE A 78 -3.14 2.20 22.07
CA PHE A 78 -3.83 3.13 21.19
C PHE A 78 -4.37 2.47 19.92
N LEU A 79 -5.47 3.00 19.40
CA LEU A 79 -6.01 2.70 18.06
C LEU A 79 -5.56 3.80 17.08
N LEU A 80 -4.49 3.53 16.31
CA LEU A 80 -3.77 4.56 15.53
C LEU A 80 -3.92 4.48 14.00
N TYR A 81 -4.61 3.45 13.51
CA TYR A 81 -4.68 3.12 12.09
C TYR A 81 -6.12 3.23 11.58
N GLN A 82 -6.25 3.72 10.36
CA GLN A 82 -7.51 3.81 9.63
C GLN A 82 -7.44 2.84 8.45
N GLU A 83 -8.36 1.87 8.42
CA GLU A 83 -8.52 0.97 7.29
C GLU A 83 -8.89 1.75 6.02
N LEU A 84 -8.25 1.39 4.92
CA LEU A 84 -8.57 1.93 3.61
C LEU A 84 -9.82 1.22 3.06
N PRO A 85 -10.70 1.94 2.34
CA PRO A 85 -11.90 1.34 1.77
C PRO A 85 -11.52 0.22 0.79
N LYS A 86 -12.20 -0.93 0.90
CA LYS A 86 -12.00 -2.05 -0.03
C LYS A 86 -12.35 -1.61 -1.45
N MET A 87 -11.64 -2.20 -2.41
CA MET A 87 -11.81 -1.92 -3.84
C MET A 87 -13.12 -2.51 -4.38
N VAL A 88 -14.24 -1.98 -3.93
CA VAL A 88 -15.60 -2.36 -4.36
C VAL A 88 -16.21 -1.26 -5.23
N GLU A 89 -15.50 -0.14 -5.44
CA GLU A 89 -16.01 0.91 -6.29
C GLU A 89 -15.90 0.51 -7.75
N HIS A 90 -17.08 0.28 -8.34
CA HIS A 90 -17.32 0.37 -9.77
C HIS A 90 -16.58 1.58 -10.31
N VAL A 91 -15.59 1.37 -11.16
CA VAL A 91 -14.84 2.45 -11.80
C VAL A 91 -15.65 2.99 -13.00
N LYS A 92 -16.95 3.20 -12.79
CA LYS A 92 -17.83 3.80 -13.78
C LYS A 92 -17.44 5.26 -13.95
N ASN A 93 -16.86 5.54 -15.12
CA ASN A 93 -16.58 6.87 -15.65
C ASN A 93 -15.43 7.60 -14.92
N MET A 94 -14.20 7.15 -15.15
CA MET A 94 -13.05 8.00 -14.87
C MET A 94 -13.11 9.25 -15.75
N ALA A 95 -13.04 10.42 -15.12
CA ALA A 95 -12.90 11.67 -15.86
C ALA A 95 -11.56 11.63 -16.59
N LYS A 96 -11.61 11.49 -17.92
CA LYS A 96 -10.40 11.59 -18.74
C LYS A 96 -9.92 13.02 -18.68
N VAL A 97 -8.70 13.20 -18.22
CA VAL A 97 -8.01 14.48 -18.25
C VAL A 97 -7.05 14.50 -19.43
N GLU A 98 -7.07 15.58 -20.21
CA GLU A 98 -6.01 15.89 -21.15
C GLU A 98 -4.99 16.82 -20.50
N LEU A 99 -3.74 16.39 -20.48
CA LEU A 99 -2.62 17.17 -19.97
C LEU A 99 -2.00 18.01 -21.09
N PRO A 100 -1.49 19.22 -20.77
CA PRO A 100 -0.73 20.01 -21.74
C PRO A 100 0.53 19.25 -22.18
N ASP A 101 1.03 19.53 -23.38
CA ASP A 101 2.28 18.96 -23.89
C ASP A 101 3.46 19.53 -23.10
N LEU A 102 3.95 18.76 -22.13
CA LEU A 102 5.03 19.13 -21.20
C LEU A 102 6.22 18.19 -21.36
N GLN A 103 7.41 18.76 -21.51
CA GLN A 103 8.64 17.97 -21.70
C GLN A 103 9.22 17.38 -20.42
N THR A 104 8.80 17.89 -19.24
CA THR A 104 9.37 17.52 -17.94
C THR A 104 8.54 16.48 -17.17
N ILE A 105 7.38 16.10 -17.69
CA ILE A 105 6.48 15.12 -17.08
C ILE A 105 6.14 14.07 -18.13
N ASP A 106 6.47 12.81 -17.84
CA ASP A 106 6.02 11.68 -18.63
C ASP A 106 4.80 11.05 -17.96
N VAL A 107 3.62 11.31 -18.52
CA VAL A 107 2.33 10.82 -18.02
C VAL A 107 2.21 9.30 -18.14
N ASN A 108 2.99 8.69 -19.03
CA ASN A 108 3.04 7.24 -19.18
C ASN A 108 3.96 6.58 -18.14
N ASN A 109 4.83 7.37 -17.48
CA ASN A 109 5.85 6.90 -16.54
C ASN A 109 5.85 7.70 -15.22
N ILE A 110 4.76 7.63 -14.46
CA ILE A 110 4.63 8.27 -13.15
C ILE A 110 5.19 7.34 -12.06
N THR A 111 6.48 7.46 -11.75
CA THR A 111 7.19 6.51 -10.86
C THR A 111 7.45 7.02 -9.45
N SER A 112 7.30 8.32 -9.18
CA SER A 112 7.59 8.92 -7.89
C SER A 112 6.38 9.63 -7.27
N LYS A 113 6.36 9.72 -5.93
CA LYS A 113 5.31 10.47 -5.22
C LYS A 113 5.27 11.94 -5.64
N ALA A 114 6.45 12.55 -5.83
CA ALA A 114 6.55 13.93 -6.30
C ALA A 114 5.94 14.10 -7.70
N ASN A 115 6.24 13.19 -8.63
CA ASN A 115 5.64 13.22 -9.97
C ASN A 115 4.13 12.99 -9.91
N THR A 116 3.66 12.10 -9.03
CA THR A 116 2.23 11.85 -8.80
C THR A 116 1.50 13.12 -8.39
N ILE A 117 2.06 13.87 -7.43
CA ILE A 117 1.51 15.13 -6.94
C ILE A 117 1.54 16.21 -8.04
N ASN A 118 2.63 16.31 -8.79
CA ASN A 118 2.73 17.22 -9.92
C ASN A 118 1.61 16.94 -10.93
N VAL A 119 1.40 15.67 -11.30
CA VAL A 119 0.34 15.25 -12.23
C VAL A 119 -1.04 15.56 -11.67
N LEU A 120 -1.31 15.29 -10.39
CA LEU A 120 -2.57 15.66 -9.73
C LEU A 120 -2.86 17.16 -9.85
N GLN A 121 -1.84 18.00 -9.73
CA GLN A 121 -1.98 19.46 -9.82
C GLN A 121 -2.19 19.96 -11.26
N ILE A 122 -1.52 19.38 -12.26
CA ILE A 122 -1.66 19.84 -13.65
C ILE A 122 -2.86 19.23 -14.37
N SER A 123 -3.44 18.17 -13.80
CA SER A 123 -4.54 17.41 -14.41
C SER A 123 -5.93 17.97 -14.11
N GLY A 124 -6.10 18.87 -13.14
CA GLY A 124 -7.45 19.21 -12.71
C GLY A 124 -8.14 18.08 -11.92
N ILE A 125 -7.46 16.96 -11.63
CA ILE A 125 -8.03 15.85 -10.85
C ILE A 125 -8.38 16.34 -9.45
N LEU A 126 -7.48 17.12 -8.82
CA LEU A 126 -7.74 17.67 -7.50
C LEU A 126 -8.92 18.64 -7.55
N GLU A 127 -8.96 19.54 -8.52
CA GLU A 127 -10.01 20.53 -8.71
C GLU A 127 -11.38 19.85 -8.91
N ASP A 128 -11.46 18.82 -9.75
CA ASP A 128 -12.67 18.02 -9.96
C ASP A 128 -13.07 17.24 -8.68
N PHE A 129 -12.11 16.61 -7.99
CA PHE A 129 -12.38 15.88 -6.75
C PHE A 129 -12.87 16.80 -5.62
N LEU A 130 -12.31 18.00 -5.58
CA LEU A 130 -12.67 19.05 -4.65
C LEU A 130 -13.96 19.76 -5.07
N GLU A 131 -14.48 19.53 -6.27
CA GLU A 131 -15.64 20.22 -6.84
C GLU A 131 -15.46 21.75 -6.79
N LEU A 132 -14.27 22.22 -7.18
CA LEU A 132 -13.98 23.66 -7.25
C LEU A 132 -14.74 24.30 -8.41
N ASP A 133 -15.21 25.53 -8.19
CA ASP A 133 -15.79 26.35 -9.24
C ASP A 133 -14.72 26.70 -10.30
N SER A 134 -15.15 26.96 -11.53
CA SER A 134 -14.24 27.18 -12.68
C SER A 134 -13.28 28.37 -12.51
N ASP A 135 -13.60 29.32 -11.63
CA ASP A 135 -12.80 30.49 -11.29
C ASP A 135 -12.00 30.33 -9.98
N ASP A 136 -12.20 29.22 -9.24
CA ASP A 136 -11.47 28.93 -8.00
C ASP A 136 -10.18 28.14 -8.30
N VAL A 137 -9.07 28.87 -8.37
CA VAL A 137 -7.76 28.31 -8.70
C VAL A 137 -7.11 27.69 -7.47
N LEU A 138 -6.60 26.47 -7.61
CA LEU A 138 -5.86 25.76 -6.57
C LEU A 138 -4.34 26.01 -6.69
N PHE A 139 -3.75 26.68 -5.71
CA PHE A 139 -2.32 26.99 -5.68
C PHE A 139 -1.57 26.04 -4.75
N SER A 140 -0.40 25.54 -5.17
CA SER A 140 0.52 24.85 -4.27
C SER A 140 1.26 25.86 -3.39
N THR A 141 1.06 25.80 -2.08
CA THR A 141 1.50 26.85 -1.15
C THR A 141 2.44 26.37 -0.04
N PHE A 142 2.41 25.08 0.33
CA PHE A 142 3.32 24.52 1.32
C PHE A 142 3.53 23.02 1.14
N ASN A 143 4.69 22.51 1.55
CA ASN A 143 4.98 21.07 1.66
C ASN A 143 6.28 20.88 2.48
N GLY A 144 6.66 19.63 2.71
CA GLY A 144 7.91 19.24 3.33
C GLY A 144 7.85 19.08 4.85
N ARG A 145 9.04 18.97 5.45
CA ARG A 145 9.20 18.68 6.88
C ARG A 145 9.07 19.92 7.73
N MET A 146 8.25 19.86 8.78
CA MET A 146 8.03 20.99 9.68
C MET A 146 7.69 20.55 11.10
N SER A 147 7.51 21.55 11.98
CA SER A 147 7.12 21.37 13.37
C SER A 147 5.60 21.32 13.50
N SER A 148 5.07 20.38 14.29
CA SER A 148 3.63 20.24 14.54
C SER A 148 3.00 21.37 15.38
N GLY A 149 3.77 22.33 15.88
CA GLY A 149 3.31 23.27 16.89
C GLY A 149 3.05 22.59 18.23
N LYS A 150 2.21 23.18 19.07
CA LYS A 150 1.77 22.60 20.34
C LYS A 150 0.26 22.37 20.30
N PHE A 151 -0.17 21.18 20.66
CA PHE A 151 -1.59 20.84 20.79
C PHE A 151 -1.74 19.56 21.61
N ASP A 152 -2.96 19.32 22.09
CA ASP A 152 -3.35 18.11 22.81
C ASP A 152 -4.59 17.48 22.19
N PHE A 153 -4.78 16.19 22.46
CA PHE A 153 -5.93 15.41 21.99
C PHE A 153 -6.16 14.18 22.84
N GLU A 154 -7.34 13.59 22.70
CA GLU A 154 -7.72 12.29 23.22
C GLU A 154 -7.68 11.24 22.11
N VAL A 155 -7.22 10.04 22.45
CA VAL A 155 -7.13 8.89 21.54
C VAL A 155 -7.70 7.65 22.21
N ASP A 156 -8.50 6.90 21.46
CA ASP A 156 -9.11 5.66 21.92
C ASP A 156 -8.05 4.55 22.08
N THR A 157 -8.34 3.65 23.02
CA THR A 157 -7.51 2.49 23.32
C THR A 157 -8.29 1.18 23.17
N SER A 158 -7.56 0.06 23.08
CA SER A 158 -8.17 -1.27 23.04
C SER A 158 -8.98 -1.61 24.31
N ARG A 159 -8.70 -0.93 25.43
CA ARG A 159 -9.43 -0.98 26.71
C ARG A 159 -10.72 -0.14 26.73
N GLN A 160 -11.10 0.49 25.62
CA GLN A 160 -12.29 1.36 25.52
C GLN A 160 -12.26 2.58 26.46
N ILE A 161 -11.05 3.08 26.74
CA ILE A 161 -10.84 4.36 27.43
C ILE A 161 -10.08 5.32 26.51
N GLN A 162 -10.31 6.62 26.73
CA GLN A 162 -9.56 7.67 26.04
C GLN A 162 -8.37 8.11 26.88
N ILE A 163 -7.22 8.29 26.22
CA ILE A 163 -6.00 8.81 26.83
C ILE A 163 -5.66 10.15 26.21
N LYS A 164 -5.37 11.14 27.06
CA LYS A 164 -4.90 12.44 26.63
C LYS A 164 -3.41 12.39 26.27
N VAL A 165 -3.07 12.90 25.09
CA VAL A 165 -1.71 13.06 24.58
C VAL A 165 -1.43 14.53 24.35
N GLU A 166 -0.33 15.03 24.92
CA GLU A 166 0.15 16.40 24.73
C GLU A 166 1.34 16.39 23.78
N VAL A 167 1.22 17.07 22.64
CA VAL A 167 2.27 17.15 21.62
C VAL A 167 2.97 18.50 21.71
N ASP A 168 4.30 18.47 21.83
CA ASP A 168 5.17 19.63 21.75
C ASP A 168 6.19 19.49 20.60
N ARG A 169 5.88 20.14 19.48
CA ARG A 169 6.76 20.31 18.32
C ARG A 169 7.28 18.98 17.75
N ALA A 170 6.42 17.95 17.68
CA ALA A 170 6.73 16.74 16.96
C ALA A 170 7.07 17.03 15.48
N GLN A 171 7.88 16.18 14.88
CA GLN A 171 8.22 16.31 13.45
C GLN A 171 7.07 15.77 12.59
N ILE A 172 6.64 16.58 11.63
CA ILE A 172 5.64 16.21 10.62
C ILE A 172 6.22 16.40 9.23
N GLU A 173 5.61 15.76 8.25
CA GLU A 173 5.95 15.83 6.83
C GLU A 173 4.63 15.95 6.07
N ILE A 174 4.52 16.93 5.18
CA ILE A 174 3.33 17.15 4.34
C ILE A 174 3.77 16.96 2.89
N ASP A 175 3.16 16.03 2.18
CA ASP A 175 3.54 15.75 0.79
C ASP A 175 3.08 16.86 -0.15
N GLY A 176 1.82 17.31 -0.02
CA GLY A 176 1.27 18.44 -0.77
C GLY A 176 0.34 19.30 0.07
N GLY A 177 0.52 20.61 -0.01
CA GLY A 177 -0.31 21.60 0.66
C GLY A 177 -0.77 22.64 -0.35
N PHE A 178 -2.08 22.75 -0.54
CA PHE A 178 -2.67 23.60 -1.54
C PHE A 178 -3.68 24.55 -0.92
N GLU A 179 -3.92 25.67 -1.59
CA GLU A 179 -4.86 26.68 -1.15
C GLU A 179 -5.66 27.21 -2.34
N SER A 180 -6.98 27.23 -2.16
CA SER A 180 -7.96 27.88 -3.04
C SER A 180 -8.53 29.11 -2.36
N SER A 181 -9.43 29.84 -3.02
CA SER A 181 -10.18 30.91 -2.36
C SER A 181 -11.05 30.39 -1.22
N GLN A 182 -11.57 29.15 -1.34
CA GLN A 182 -12.53 28.56 -0.40
C GLN A 182 -11.91 27.69 0.70
N SER A 183 -10.80 27.01 0.44
CA SER A 183 -10.27 25.98 1.35
C SER A 183 -8.76 25.77 1.25
N ILE A 184 -8.20 25.17 2.30
CA ILE A 184 -6.85 24.63 2.32
C ILE A 184 -6.93 23.12 2.18
N VAL A 185 -6.05 22.54 1.37
CA VAL A 185 -6.00 21.11 1.10
C VAL A 185 -4.68 20.57 1.63
N ILE A 186 -4.74 19.55 2.47
CA ILE A 186 -3.57 18.78 2.91
C ILE A 186 -3.66 17.41 2.23
N LEU A 187 -2.64 17.10 1.43
CA LEU A 187 -2.53 15.87 0.66
C LEU A 187 -1.39 15.01 1.22
N GLU A 188 -1.72 13.77 1.58
CA GLU A 188 -0.76 12.68 1.79
C GLU A 188 -0.81 11.77 0.55
N ALA A 189 0.36 11.45 -0.03
CA ALA A 189 0.45 10.65 -1.25
C ALA A 189 1.20 9.34 -1.04
N LYS A 190 0.68 8.26 -1.60
CA LYS A 190 1.30 6.92 -1.61
C LYS A 190 1.39 6.39 -3.05
N ASN A 191 2.46 5.64 -3.31
CA ASN A 191 2.70 4.95 -4.58
C ASN A 191 2.66 3.42 -4.42
N VAL A 192 2.11 2.96 -3.30
CA VAL A 192 1.96 1.56 -2.94
C VAL A 192 0.64 1.41 -2.21
N LEU A 193 -0.02 0.28 -2.45
CA LEU A 193 -1.23 -0.10 -1.76
C LEU A 193 -0.91 -0.74 -0.40
N HIS A 194 -1.58 -0.25 0.65
CA HIS A 194 -1.59 -0.81 2.00
C HIS A 194 -3.05 -1.08 2.43
N GLU A 195 -3.25 -1.87 3.48
CA GLU A 195 -4.59 -2.15 4.02
C GLU A 195 -5.12 -1.01 4.88
N ASP A 196 -4.21 -0.28 5.53
CA ASP A 196 -4.52 0.86 6.38
C ASP A 196 -3.41 1.91 6.30
N PHE A 197 -3.65 3.06 6.94
CA PHE A 197 -2.63 4.08 7.15
C PHE A 197 -2.68 4.63 8.57
N HIS A 198 -1.55 5.14 9.04
CA HIS A 198 -1.47 5.77 10.33
C HIS A 198 -2.16 7.14 10.32
N ILE A 199 -3.21 7.31 11.13
CA ILE A 199 -4.07 8.51 11.20
C ILE A 199 -3.26 9.81 11.39
N ARG A 200 -2.10 9.73 12.06
CA ARG A 200 -1.19 10.85 12.32
C ARG A 200 -0.76 11.58 11.06
N GLN A 201 -0.66 10.87 9.93
CA GLN A 201 -0.25 11.42 8.64
C GLN A 201 -1.19 12.54 8.17
N LEU A 202 -2.48 12.47 8.52
CA LEU A 202 -3.45 13.55 8.27
C LEU A 202 -3.68 14.42 9.51
N TYR A 203 -3.77 13.81 10.69
CA TYR A 203 -4.18 14.50 11.92
C TYR A 203 -3.17 15.56 12.39
N TYR A 204 -1.86 15.27 12.39
CA TYR A 204 -0.88 16.24 12.89
C TYR A 204 -0.74 17.46 11.96
N PRO A 205 -0.68 17.29 10.62
CA PRO A 205 -0.80 18.41 9.69
C PRO A 205 -2.09 19.21 9.87
N TYR A 206 -3.23 18.54 10.04
CA TYR A 206 -4.53 19.19 10.29
C TYR A 206 -4.47 20.09 11.54
N ARG A 207 -4.01 19.57 12.69
CA ARG A 207 -3.90 20.35 13.93
C ARG A 207 -2.94 21.53 13.83
N LEU A 208 -1.85 21.38 13.07
CA LEU A 208 -0.92 22.48 12.83
C LEU A 208 -1.60 23.63 12.09
N TRP A 209 -2.28 23.33 10.97
CA TRP A 209 -2.84 24.36 10.10
C TRP A 209 -4.15 24.92 10.63
N GLU A 210 -4.98 24.11 11.30
CA GLU A 210 -6.23 24.58 11.94
C GLU A 210 -5.98 25.72 12.93
N SER A 211 -4.83 25.72 13.60
CA SER A 211 -4.44 26.79 14.53
C SER A 211 -3.94 28.09 13.86
N LYS A 212 -3.75 28.09 12.54
CA LYS A 212 -3.07 29.17 11.78
C LYS A 212 -3.94 29.84 10.72
N VAL A 213 -5.08 29.24 10.39
CA VAL A 213 -5.89 29.64 9.23
C VAL A 213 -7.36 29.63 9.58
N ASP A 214 -8.12 30.51 8.93
CA ASP A 214 -9.58 30.61 9.13
C ASP A 214 -10.37 29.80 8.08
N LYS A 215 -9.73 29.46 6.95
CA LYS A 215 -10.35 28.66 5.89
C LYS A 215 -10.55 27.20 6.34
N PRO A 216 -11.63 26.53 5.88
CA PRO A 216 -11.79 25.11 6.11
C PRO A 216 -10.62 24.31 5.52
N ILE A 217 -10.22 23.26 6.23
CA ILE A 217 -9.15 22.35 5.82
C ILE A 217 -9.77 21.04 5.32
N ARG A 218 -9.39 20.63 4.12
CA ARG A 218 -9.79 19.37 3.48
C ARG A 218 -8.59 18.42 3.49
N LEU A 219 -8.80 17.20 3.98
CA LEU A 219 -7.73 16.22 4.15
C LEU A 219 -7.87 15.14 3.11
N ILE A 220 -6.89 15.03 2.22
CA ILE A 220 -6.92 14.11 1.10
C ILE A 220 -5.80 13.09 1.29
N PHE A 221 -6.17 11.82 1.23
CA PHE A 221 -5.23 10.72 1.09
C PHE A 221 -5.31 10.25 -0.36
N SER A 222 -4.17 10.20 -1.05
CA SER A 222 -4.09 9.78 -2.45
C SER A 222 -3.18 8.57 -2.59
N ILE A 223 -3.65 7.59 -3.35
CA ILE A 223 -2.86 6.41 -3.74
C ILE A 223 -2.81 6.39 -5.26
N TYR A 224 -1.60 6.41 -5.82
CA TYR A 224 -1.38 6.18 -7.24
C TYR A 224 -0.65 4.85 -7.45
N THR A 225 -1.35 3.90 -8.04
CA THR A 225 -0.82 2.56 -8.35
C THR A 225 -1.54 2.04 -9.57
N ASN A 226 -0.85 1.25 -10.40
CA ASN A 226 -1.44 0.64 -11.59
C ASN A 226 -2.13 1.68 -12.49
N LYS A 227 -1.48 2.85 -12.68
CA LYS A 227 -1.97 3.99 -13.47
C LYS A 227 -3.30 4.62 -13.02
N ILE A 228 -3.82 4.26 -11.84
CA ILE A 228 -5.06 4.80 -11.28
C ILE A 228 -4.75 5.68 -10.07
N PHE A 229 -5.27 6.90 -10.06
CA PHE A 229 -5.30 7.78 -8.89
C PHE A 229 -6.55 7.49 -8.07
N ARG A 230 -6.38 7.17 -6.79
CA ARG A 230 -7.46 6.93 -5.84
C ARG A 230 -7.42 8.02 -4.78
N LEU A 231 -8.42 8.90 -4.79
CA LEU A 231 -8.51 10.00 -3.83
C LEU A 231 -9.57 9.67 -2.78
N MET A 232 -9.19 9.84 -1.52
CA MET A 232 -10.06 9.68 -0.36
C MET A 232 -10.04 10.97 0.45
N GLU A 233 -11.20 11.56 0.68
CA GLU A 233 -11.34 12.70 1.58
C GLU A 233 -11.70 12.21 2.97
N TYR A 234 -10.97 12.69 3.97
CA TYR A 234 -11.21 12.40 5.38
C TYR A 234 -11.53 13.69 6.14
N ARG A 235 -12.23 13.53 7.27
CA ARG A 235 -12.41 14.60 8.25
C ARG A 235 -12.34 14.05 9.68
N PHE A 236 -12.14 14.93 10.65
CA PHE A 236 -12.23 14.61 12.07
C PHE A 236 -13.51 15.24 12.64
N ARG A 237 -14.42 14.43 13.19
CA ARG A 237 -15.68 14.96 13.78
C ARG A 237 -15.41 15.89 14.98
N GLY A 238 -14.35 15.61 15.75
CA GLY A 238 -13.92 16.43 16.86
C GLY A 238 -12.43 16.71 16.76
N LYS A 239 -12.03 17.99 16.69
CA LYS A 239 -10.63 18.35 16.49
C LYS A 239 -9.69 17.85 17.59
N GLU A 240 -10.19 17.71 18.82
CA GLU A 240 -9.44 17.18 19.97
C GLU A 240 -9.60 15.66 20.13
N ASN A 241 -10.35 14.98 19.25
CA ASN A 241 -10.50 13.53 19.26
C ASN A 241 -9.79 12.92 18.04
N TYR A 242 -8.64 12.31 18.29
CA TYR A 242 -7.80 11.64 17.29
C TYR A 242 -8.54 10.49 16.59
N SER A 243 -9.35 9.75 17.34
CA SER A 243 -10.10 8.58 16.86
C SER A 243 -11.40 8.95 16.14
N SER A 244 -11.68 10.25 15.97
CA SER A 244 -12.88 10.74 15.28
C SER A 244 -12.73 10.88 13.76
N ILE A 245 -11.66 10.33 13.18
CA ILE A 245 -11.46 10.28 11.72
C ILE A 245 -12.61 9.53 11.05
N GLU A 246 -13.08 10.04 9.92
CA GLU A 246 -14.05 9.34 9.08
C GLU A 246 -13.83 9.66 7.60
N LEU A 247 -14.07 8.65 6.75
CA LEU A 247 -14.06 8.78 5.31
C LEU A 247 -15.31 9.55 4.86
N VAL A 248 -15.10 10.63 4.12
CA VAL A 248 -16.17 11.49 3.58
C VAL A 248 -16.59 11.01 2.20
N ARG A 249 -15.61 10.82 1.31
CA ARG A 249 -15.84 10.38 -0.07
C ARG A 249 -14.58 9.78 -0.70
N THR A 250 -14.80 9.08 -1.78
CA THR A 250 -13.82 8.39 -2.61
C THR A 250 -14.10 8.68 -4.07
N LYS A 251 -13.05 8.79 -4.88
CA LYS A 251 -13.17 8.85 -6.34
C LYS A 251 -11.87 8.37 -6.99
N ASN A 252 -12.02 7.62 -8.08
CA ASN A 252 -10.90 7.10 -8.86
C ASN A 252 -10.77 7.85 -10.19
N TYR A 253 -9.54 8.03 -10.64
CA TYR A 253 -9.20 8.72 -11.88
C TYR A 253 -8.11 7.96 -12.63
N SER A 254 -8.14 8.04 -13.95
CA SER A 254 -7.12 7.49 -14.85
C SER A 254 -6.91 8.48 -15.97
N LEU A 255 -5.67 8.54 -16.45
CA LEU A 255 -5.29 9.30 -17.64
C LEU A 255 -5.44 8.45 -18.92
N GLU A 256 -5.70 7.15 -18.76
CA GLU A 256 -5.78 6.15 -19.84
C GLU A 256 -7.14 5.45 -19.86
N ASP A 257 -7.49 4.86 -21.02
CA ASP A 257 -8.62 3.95 -21.11
C ASP A 257 -8.35 2.68 -20.30
N THR A 258 -9.30 2.35 -19.45
CA THR A 258 -9.24 1.21 -18.53
C THR A 258 -10.28 0.15 -18.81
N SER A 259 -11.18 0.42 -19.77
CA SER A 259 -12.28 -0.49 -20.09
C SER A 259 -11.75 -1.80 -20.68
N ILE A 260 -12.02 -2.89 -19.97
CA ILE A 260 -11.70 -4.25 -20.40
C ILE A 260 -13.00 -5.04 -20.45
N SER A 261 -13.32 -5.59 -21.62
CA SER A 261 -14.48 -6.46 -21.77
C SER A 261 -14.14 -7.91 -21.45
N ILE A 262 -15.15 -8.70 -21.07
CA ILE A 262 -14.98 -10.14 -20.87
C ILE A 262 -14.54 -10.85 -22.16
N ASP A 263 -14.97 -10.37 -23.33
CA ASP A 263 -14.60 -10.94 -24.63
C ASP A 263 -13.11 -10.74 -24.92
N GLU A 264 -12.51 -9.63 -24.48
CA GLU A 264 -11.06 -9.41 -24.58
C GLU A 264 -10.26 -10.35 -23.67
N ILE A 265 -10.76 -10.64 -22.47
CA ILE A 265 -10.14 -11.63 -21.56
C ILE A 265 -10.24 -13.03 -22.17
N LYS A 266 -11.40 -13.41 -22.74
CA LYS A 266 -11.57 -14.69 -23.45
C LYS A 266 -10.65 -14.81 -24.66
N TYR A 267 -10.51 -13.74 -25.44
CA TYR A 267 -9.58 -13.70 -26.55
C TYR A 267 -8.13 -13.94 -26.10
N VAL A 268 -7.71 -13.39 -24.95
CA VAL A 268 -6.39 -13.69 -24.37
C VAL A 268 -6.26 -15.18 -24.06
N TYR A 269 -7.26 -15.78 -23.40
CA TYR A 269 -7.28 -17.22 -23.11
C TYR A 269 -7.16 -18.06 -24.40
N ASP A 270 -7.97 -17.75 -25.42
CA ASP A 270 -7.99 -18.46 -26.70
C ASP A 270 -6.68 -18.30 -27.51
N SER A 271 -5.94 -17.22 -27.26
CA SER A 271 -4.67 -16.95 -27.95
C SER A 271 -3.47 -17.75 -27.43
N ILE A 272 -3.62 -18.46 -26.31
CA ILE A 272 -2.56 -19.26 -25.70
C ILE A 272 -2.59 -20.65 -26.34
N GLU A 273 -1.57 -20.98 -27.11
CA GLU A 273 -1.44 -22.29 -27.75
C GLU A 273 -1.11 -23.39 -26.72
N ASP A 274 -1.53 -24.63 -26.96
CA ASP A 274 -1.33 -25.74 -26.00
C ASP A 274 0.15 -26.06 -25.72
N ASN A 275 1.04 -25.75 -26.65
CA ASN A 275 2.50 -25.88 -26.49
C ASN A 275 3.13 -24.75 -25.65
N GLU A 276 2.41 -23.65 -25.43
CA GLU A 276 2.83 -22.51 -24.59
C GLU A 276 2.42 -22.69 -23.12
N VAL A 277 1.59 -23.70 -22.82
CA VAL A 277 1.12 -23.96 -21.46
C VAL A 277 2.28 -24.38 -20.55
N ILE A 278 2.45 -23.63 -19.47
CA ILE A 278 3.49 -23.84 -18.47
C ILE A 278 2.99 -24.85 -17.45
N SER A 279 3.78 -25.90 -17.21
CA SER A 279 3.54 -26.84 -16.12
C SER A 279 3.81 -26.16 -14.77
N ASP A 280 2.91 -26.40 -13.82
CA ASP A 280 3.04 -25.92 -12.44
C ASP A 280 3.64 -26.97 -11.49
N ASP A 281 4.09 -28.11 -12.04
CA ASP A 281 4.69 -29.22 -11.28
C ASP A 281 5.96 -28.75 -10.54
N MET A 282 5.90 -28.84 -9.21
CA MET A 282 6.98 -28.42 -8.32
C MET A 282 8.01 -29.52 -8.04
N ASN A 283 7.81 -30.74 -8.52
CA ASN A 283 8.75 -31.86 -8.34
C ASN A 283 9.97 -31.79 -9.27
N VAL A 284 10.01 -30.82 -10.18
CA VAL A 284 11.14 -30.57 -11.09
C VAL A 284 12.27 -29.81 -10.38
N GLU A 285 13.53 -30.13 -10.70
CA GLU A 285 14.69 -29.39 -10.19
C GLU A 285 14.62 -27.90 -10.57
N ASP A 286 15.05 -27.03 -9.65
CA ASP A 286 15.03 -25.56 -9.78
C ASP A 286 13.64 -24.90 -9.96
N SER A 287 12.56 -25.60 -9.59
CA SER A 287 11.19 -25.06 -9.62
C SER A 287 11.02 -23.80 -8.76
N ILE A 288 10.33 -22.81 -9.31
CA ILE A 288 10.02 -21.56 -8.59
C ILE A 288 8.88 -21.86 -7.61
N PRO A 289 8.99 -21.51 -6.32
CA PRO A 289 7.92 -21.76 -5.37
C PRO A 289 6.57 -21.24 -5.87
N PHE A 290 5.58 -22.13 -5.97
CA PHE A 290 4.22 -21.72 -6.32
C PHE A 290 3.67 -20.67 -5.36
N ILE A 291 2.78 -19.85 -5.91
CA ILE A 291 2.37 -18.56 -5.37
C ILE A 291 1.76 -18.67 -3.98
N GLN A 292 1.91 -17.59 -3.21
CA GLN A 292 1.30 -17.45 -1.89
C GLN A 292 1.02 -15.96 -1.58
N ALA A 293 0.64 -15.23 -2.62
CA ALA A 293 0.52 -13.77 -2.63
C ALA A 293 -0.91 -13.42 -3.06
N ASP A 294 -1.81 -13.22 -2.11
CA ASP A 294 -3.25 -13.12 -2.41
C ASP A 294 -3.63 -11.82 -3.14
N ASN A 295 -2.96 -10.71 -2.80
CA ASN A 295 -3.25 -9.40 -3.41
C ASN A 295 -2.40 -9.15 -4.67
N PHE A 296 -2.96 -9.38 -5.85
CA PHE A 296 -2.24 -9.20 -7.11
C PHE A 296 -1.75 -7.75 -7.34
N ASP A 297 -2.50 -6.74 -6.87
CA ASP A 297 -2.11 -5.33 -7.01
C ASP A 297 -0.81 -4.99 -6.27
N ARG A 298 -0.45 -5.74 -5.22
CA ARG A 298 0.88 -5.60 -4.56
C ARG A 298 2.01 -6.14 -5.43
N ILE A 299 1.76 -7.10 -6.33
CA ILE A 299 2.73 -7.57 -7.34
C ILE A 299 2.91 -6.48 -8.40
N VAL A 300 1.81 -5.88 -8.87
CA VAL A 300 1.86 -4.76 -9.82
C VAL A 300 2.58 -3.55 -9.21
N SER A 301 2.30 -3.23 -7.94
CA SER A 301 3.02 -2.17 -7.22
C SER A 301 4.53 -2.45 -7.15
N LEU A 302 4.94 -3.70 -6.91
CA LEU A 302 6.35 -4.08 -6.91
C LEU A 302 6.98 -3.98 -8.31
N LEU A 303 6.24 -4.37 -9.36
CA LEU A 303 6.64 -4.19 -10.76
C LEU A 303 6.92 -2.70 -11.07
N GLU A 304 5.99 -1.81 -10.70
CA GLU A 304 6.10 -0.38 -10.97
C GLU A 304 7.29 0.27 -10.28
N ASN A 305 7.55 -0.10 -9.03
CA ASN A 305 8.60 0.52 -8.25
C ASN A 305 10.00 -0.07 -8.51
N MET A 306 10.09 -1.27 -9.10
CA MET A 306 11.36 -1.93 -9.44
C MET A 306 11.89 -1.57 -10.83
N TYR A 307 11.08 -0.90 -11.67
CA TYR A 307 11.45 -0.55 -13.05
C TYR A 307 12.68 0.36 -13.16
N GLU A 308 12.72 1.44 -12.38
CA GLU A 308 13.77 2.46 -12.49
C GLU A 308 15.10 2.00 -11.87
N ASN A 309 15.06 1.20 -10.80
CA ASN A 309 16.27 0.78 -10.09
C ASN A 309 16.11 -0.63 -9.48
N PRO A 310 17.09 -1.53 -9.72
CA PRO A 310 17.21 -2.76 -8.96
C PRO A 310 17.26 -2.47 -7.46
N MET A 311 16.37 -3.10 -6.71
CA MET A 311 16.20 -2.86 -5.28
C MET A 311 16.93 -3.92 -4.46
N THR A 312 17.37 -3.56 -3.26
CA THR A 312 17.81 -4.49 -2.24
C THR A 312 16.61 -5.06 -1.47
N SER A 313 16.85 -6.13 -0.72
CA SER A 313 15.81 -6.69 0.16
C SER A 313 15.29 -5.68 1.18
N ALA A 314 16.14 -4.78 1.67
CA ALA A 314 15.75 -3.79 2.68
C ALA A 314 14.87 -2.70 2.06
N GLU A 315 15.20 -2.25 0.85
CA GLU A 315 14.41 -1.25 0.12
C GLU A 315 13.03 -1.77 -0.24
N ILE A 316 12.88 -3.04 -0.66
CA ILE A 316 11.56 -3.63 -0.91
C ILE A 316 10.73 -3.69 0.37
N VAL A 317 11.32 -4.12 1.49
CA VAL A 317 10.64 -4.19 2.80
C VAL A 317 10.18 -2.81 3.26
N GLU A 318 11.03 -1.78 3.10
CA GLU A 318 10.70 -0.40 3.47
C GLU A 318 9.62 0.20 2.58
N LEU A 319 9.77 0.09 1.26
CA LEU A 319 8.84 0.65 0.29
C LEU A 319 7.46 -0.01 0.36
N MET A 320 7.44 -1.35 0.29
CA MET A 320 6.19 -2.12 0.21
C MET A 320 5.54 -2.33 1.57
N GLN A 321 6.23 -1.89 2.63
CA GLN A 321 5.84 -2.11 4.02
C GLN A 321 5.65 -3.59 4.36
N PHE A 322 6.40 -4.46 3.66
CA PHE A 322 6.32 -5.91 3.85
C PHE A 322 7.07 -6.37 5.09
N THR A 323 6.60 -7.43 5.73
CA THR A 323 7.49 -8.31 6.50
C THR A 323 8.50 -9.01 5.57
N SER A 324 9.64 -9.47 6.09
CA SER A 324 10.61 -10.24 5.29
C SER A 324 9.98 -11.41 4.54
N ARG A 325 8.98 -12.05 5.16
CA ARG A 325 8.22 -13.17 4.62
C ARG A 325 7.27 -12.76 3.50
N GLN A 326 6.51 -11.68 3.68
CA GLN A 326 5.66 -11.13 2.61
C GLN A 326 6.51 -10.72 1.39
N ARG A 327 7.66 -10.08 1.62
CA ARG A 327 8.60 -9.75 0.54
C ARG A 327 9.00 -10.98 -0.28
N ASP A 328 9.26 -12.12 0.37
CA ASP A 328 9.56 -13.36 -0.35
C ASP A 328 8.35 -13.90 -1.13
N TYR A 329 7.14 -13.84 -0.55
CA TYR A 329 5.91 -14.28 -1.22
C TYR A 329 5.59 -13.47 -2.47
N TYR A 330 5.57 -12.14 -2.36
CA TYR A 330 5.26 -11.25 -3.48
C TYR A 330 6.35 -11.23 -4.54
N PHE A 331 7.63 -11.31 -4.14
CA PHE A 331 8.72 -11.44 -5.11
C PHE A 331 8.67 -12.78 -5.86
N ASN A 332 8.48 -13.90 -5.16
CA ASN A 332 8.40 -15.21 -5.81
C ASN A 332 7.19 -15.32 -6.73
N ALA A 333 6.07 -14.65 -6.40
CA ALA A 333 4.90 -14.58 -7.27
C ALA A 333 5.18 -13.87 -8.60
N GLY A 334 5.88 -12.72 -8.59
CA GLY A 334 6.29 -12.10 -9.85
C GLY A 334 7.41 -12.86 -10.56
N LYS A 335 8.28 -13.57 -9.83
CA LYS A 335 9.24 -14.52 -10.44
C LYS A 335 8.51 -15.67 -11.15
N TYR A 336 7.44 -16.21 -10.55
CA TYR A 336 6.61 -17.27 -11.11
C TYR A 336 6.01 -16.84 -12.46
N LEU A 337 5.56 -15.59 -12.58
CA LEU A 337 5.09 -14.99 -13.85
C LEU A 337 6.23 -14.56 -14.80
N GLY A 338 7.50 -14.85 -14.46
CA GLY A 338 8.65 -14.43 -15.25
C GLY A 338 8.92 -12.91 -15.24
N LEU A 339 8.28 -12.13 -14.37
CA LEU A 339 8.41 -10.67 -14.28
C LEU A 339 9.68 -10.25 -13.55
N PHE A 340 10.09 -11.00 -12.54
CA PHE A 340 11.17 -10.60 -11.62
C PHE A 340 12.34 -11.58 -11.63
N GLN A 341 13.55 -11.07 -11.40
CA GLN A 341 14.75 -11.88 -11.23
C GLN A 341 15.67 -11.33 -10.12
N LYS A 342 16.59 -12.19 -9.67
CA LYS A 342 17.64 -11.83 -8.71
C LYS A 342 18.95 -11.68 -9.45
N ILE A 343 19.66 -10.59 -9.20
CA ILE A 343 21.01 -10.36 -9.71
C ILE A 343 22.00 -10.13 -8.57
N LYS A 344 23.28 -10.38 -8.85
CA LYS A 344 24.38 -9.99 -7.95
C LYS A 344 25.13 -8.84 -8.59
N GLU A 345 24.98 -7.65 -8.03
CA GLU A 345 25.73 -6.45 -8.41
C GLU A 345 26.63 -6.06 -7.24
N ASP A 346 27.93 -5.88 -7.47
CA ASP A 346 28.91 -5.55 -6.42
C ASP A 346 28.87 -6.45 -5.17
N LYS A 347 28.59 -7.75 -5.37
CA LYS A 347 28.40 -8.77 -4.31
C LYS A 347 27.16 -8.56 -3.44
N VAL A 348 26.31 -7.59 -3.76
CA VAL A 348 25.01 -7.36 -3.13
C VAL A 348 23.92 -8.03 -3.96
N LEU A 349 23.06 -8.79 -3.30
CA LEU A 349 21.87 -9.36 -3.93
C LEU A 349 20.85 -8.25 -4.18
N LYS A 350 20.52 -8.01 -5.45
CA LYS A 350 19.46 -7.10 -5.87
C LYS A 350 18.34 -7.85 -6.59
N TYR A 351 17.19 -7.21 -6.64
CA TYR A 351 15.95 -7.69 -7.20
C TYR A 351 15.59 -6.72 -8.33
N GLU A 352 15.38 -7.24 -9.53
CA GLU A 352 15.09 -6.43 -10.72
C GLU A 352 14.01 -7.05 -11.60
N LEU A 353 13.54 -6.27 -12.58
CA LEU A 353 12.65 -6.76 -13.61
C LEU A 353 13.42 -7.57 -14.66
N THR A 354 12.78 -8.62 -15.19
CA THR A 354 13.23 -9.28 -16.42
C THR A 354 12.87 -8.43 -17.64
N ASN A 355 13.30 -8.85 -18.83
CA ASN A 355 12.85 -8.22 -20.09
C ASN A 355 11.32 -8.27 -20.25
N ILE A 356 10.66 -9.34 -19.77
CA ILE A 356 9.21 -9.46 -19.77
C ILE A 356 8.62 -8.42 -18.80
N GLY A 357 9.15 -8.32 -17.57
CA GLY A 357 8.72 -7.32 -16.60
C GLY A 357 8.85 -5.87 -17.13
N VAL A 358 9.97 -5.55 -17.78
CA VAL A 358 10.20 -4.25 -18.43
C VAL A 358 9.18 -4.00 -19.54
N SER A 359 8.86 -5.02 -20.36
CA SER A 359 7.87 -4.90 -21.43
C SER A 359 6.46 -4.67 -20.88
N VAL A 360 6.06 -5.43 -19.86
CA VAL A 360 4.76 -5.30 -19.18
C VAL A 360 4.61 -3.92 -18.55
N PHE A 361 5.65 -3.41 -17.89
CA PHE A 361 5.62 -2.08 -17.26
C PHE A 361 5.35 -0.96 -18.29
N LYS A 362 5.97 -1.02 -19.46
CA LYS A 362 5.86 0.04 -20.49
C LYS A 362 4.51 0.10 -21.21
N LYS A 363 3.68 -0.92 -21.08
CA LYS A 363 2.35 -0.97 -21.72
C LYS A 363 1.38 0.03 -21.08
N SER A 364 0.39 0.47 -21.87
CA SER A 364 -0.79 1.17 -21.34
C SER A 364 -1.52 0.29 -20.32
N TYR A 365 -2.40 0.87 -19.51
CA TYR A 365 -3.16 0.17 -18.49
C TYR A 365 -3.82 -1.09 -19.03
N LYS A 366 -4.60 -0.94 -20.11
CA LYS A 366 -5.36 -2.03 -20.73
C LYS A 366 -4.46 -3.13 -21.26
N GLU A 367 -3.46 -2.76 -22.07
CA GLU A 367 -2.50 -3.71 -22.63
C GLU A 367 -1.70 -4.43 -21.52
N ARG A 368 -1.35 -3.72 -20.45
CA ARG A 368 -0.66 -4.27 -19.28
C ARG A 368 -1.54 -5.30 -18.57
N GLN A 369 -2.80 -4.97 -18.28
CA GLN A 369 -3.70 -5.92 -17.60
C GLN A 369 -3.88 -7.18 -18.45
N LEU A 370 -4.13 -7.04 -19.75
CA LEU A 370 -4.29 -8.20 -20.65
C LEU A 370 -3.01 -9.04 -20.77
N GLU A 371 -1.83 -8.42 -20.76
CA GLU A 371 -0.56 -9.14 -20.71
C GLU A 371 -0.38 -9.89 -19.38
N LEU A 372 -0.74 -9.27 -18.25
CA LEU A 372 -0.70 -9.93 -16.94
C LEU A 372 -1.69 -11.10 -16.88
N VAL A 373 -2.89 -10.94 -17.43
CA VAL A 373 -3.87 -12.02 -17.60
C VAL A 373 -3.26 -13.15 -18.42
N LYS A 374 -2.62 -12.83 -19.56
CA LYS A 374 -1.95 -13.84 -20.40
C LYS A 374 -0.91 -14.62 -19.59
N LEU A 375 -0.03 -13.92 -18.88
CA LEU A 375 1.01 -14.55 -18.06
C LEU A 375 0.41 -15.49 -16.99
N ILE A 376 -0.70 -15.10 -16.34
CA ILE A 376 -1.39 -15.97 -15.37
C ILE A 376 -1.99 -17.19 -16.08
N LEU A 377 -2.76 -16.97 -17.16
CA LEU A 377 -3.49 -18.03 -17.86
C LEU A 377 -2.59 -18.97 -18.69
N SER A 378 -1.33 -18.60 -18.92
CA SER A 378 -0.34 -19.54 -19.48
C SER A 378 0.00 -20.67 -18.53
N HIS A 379 -0.27 -20.56 -17.22
CA HIS A 379 -0.06 -21.62 -16.26
C HIS A 379 -1.23 -22.60 -16.21
N ARG A 380 -0.92 -23.90 -16.23
CA ARG A 380 -1.90 -24.99 -16.37
C ARG A 380 -3.03 -24.93 -15.34
N ILE A 381 -2.73 -24.68 -14.06
CA ILE A 381 -3.75 -24.64 -13.01
C ILE A 381 -4.74 -23.49 -13.21
N PHE A 382 -4.23 -22.31 -13.59
CA PHE A 382 -5.05 -21.12 -13.84
C PHE A 382 -5.87 -21.27 -15.11
N ARG A 383 -5.29 -21.84 -16.17
CA ARG A 383 -5.99 -22.11 -17.44
C ARG A 383 -7.21 -23.00 -17.22
N ALA A 384 -7.03 -24.12 -16.52
CA ALA A 384 -8.11 -25.07 -16.25
C ALA A 384 -9.23 -24.47 -15.37
N LEU A 385 -8.86 -23.75 -14.32
CA LEU A 385 -9.83 -23.10 -13.43
C LEU A 385 -10.55 -21.93 -14.12
N PHE A 386 -9.86 -21.19 -14.99
CA PHE A 386 -10.48 -20.13 -15.78
C PHE A 386 -11.53 -20.68 -16.75
N GLU A 387 -11.21 -21.76 -17.46
CA GLU A 387 -12.16 -22.48 -18.32
C GLU A 387 -13.41 -22.92 -17.54
N GLU A 388 -13.22 -23.53 -16.35
CA GLU A 388 -14.31 -23.91 -15.45
C GLU A 388 -15.20 -22.70 -15.08
N ILE A 389 -14.62 -21.53 -14.82
CA ILE A 389 -15.39 -20.30 -14.55
C ILE A 389 -16.17 -19.84 -15.78
N ILE A 390 -15.59 -19.91 -16.98
CA ILE A 390 -16.28 -19.50 -18.21
C ILE A 390 -17.47 -20.43 -18.51
N GLU A 391 -17.35 -21.72 -18.22
CA GLU A 391 -18.43 -22.70 -18.42
C GLU A 391 -19.54 -22.59 -17.37
N THR A 392 -19.18 -22.40 -16.10
CA THR A 392 -20.12 -22.43 -14.97
C THR A 392 -20.67 -21.06 -14.59
N GLY A 393 -19.92 -19.99 -14.86
CA GLY A 393 -20.18 -18.63 -14.39
C GLY A 393 -19.85 -18.40 -12.91
N GLU A 394 -19.25 -19.38 -12.22
CA GLU A 394 -18.97 -19.31 -10.78
C GLU A 394 -17.47 -19.45 -10.49
N ILE A 395 -16.98 -18.73 -9.47
CA ILE A 395 -15.61 -18.89 -8.98
C ILE A 395 -15.47 -20.28 -8.34
N PRO A 396 -14.42 -21.07 -8.64
CA PRO A 396 -14.29 -22.44 -8.16
C PRO A 396 -14.19 -22.48 -6.65
N THR A 397 -14.74 -23.53 -6.05
CA THR A 397 -14.68 -23.68 -4.59
C THR A 397 -13.25 -23.86 -4.11
N HIS A 398 -12.98 -23.43 -2.88
CA HIS A 398 -11.68 -23.63 -2.24
C HIS A 398 -11.21 -25.09 -2.26
N GLN A 399 -12.15 -26.04 -2.06
CA GLN A 399 -11.84 -27.46 -2.10
C GLN A 399 -11.45 -27.93 -3.52
N ARG A 400 -12.16 -27.45 -4.55
CA ARG A 400 -11.86 -27.75 -5.95
C ARG A 400 -10.45 -27.32 -6.36
N VAL A 401 -10.02 -26.14 -5.91
CA VAL A 401 -8.67 -25.65 -6.18
C VAL A 401 -7.61 -26.52 -5.49
N VAL A 402 -7.82 -26.90 -4.23
CA VAL A 402 -6.92 -27.81 -3.50
C VAL A 402 -6.78 -29.16 -4.21
N GLU A 403 -7.87 -29.70 -4.75
CA GLU A 403 -7.84 -30.96 -5.51
C GLU A 403 -6.92 -30.85 -6.74
N LEU A 404 -7.08 -29.77 -7.53
CA LEU A 404 -6.25 -29.53 -8.71
C LEU A 404 -4.78 -29.23 -8.36
N GLU A 405 -4.52 -28.51 -7.27
CA GLU A 405 -3.15 -28.28 -6.79
C GLU A 405 -2.40 -29.58 -6.47
N LEU A 406 -3.12 -30.57 -5.93
CA LEU A 406 -2.55 -31.90 -5.63
C LEU A 406 -2.47 -32.78 -6.87
N GLU A 407 -3.47 -32.71 -7.76
CA GLU A 407 -3.48 -33.46 -9.02
C GLU A 407 -2.34 -33.04 -9.96
N TYR A 408 -2.00 -31.75 -9.97
CA TYR A 408 -0.95 -31.19 -10.82
C TYR A 408 0.41 -31.07 -10.11
N ASP A 409 0.57 -31.66 -8.92
CA ASP A 409 1.82 -31.64 -8.14
C ASP A 409 2.37 -30.22 -7.89
N VAL A 410 1.46 -29.24 -7.80
CA VAL A 410 1.79 -27.81 -7.62
C VAL A 410 2.30 -27.52 -6.21
N CYS A 411 1.88 -28.33 -5.25
CA CYS A 411 2.31 -28.17 -3.86
C CYS A 411 2.05 -29.40 -3.00
N SER A 412 2.66 -29.41 -1.81
CA SER A 412 2.33 -30.42 -0.79
C SER A 412 1.00 -30.13 -0.10
N ILE A 413 0.33 -31.18 0.37
CA ILE A 413 -0.95 -31.12 1.07
C ILE A 413 -0.99 -30.14 2.26
N ASN A 414 0.14 -29.96 2.94
CA ASN A 414 0.24 -29.08 4.11
C ASN A 414 0.15 -27.59 3.76
N VAL A 415 0.37 -27.22 2.50
CA VAL A 415 0.35 -25.82 2.04
C VAL A 415 -0.74 -25.55 1.00
N ALA A 416 -1.34 -26.59 0.41
CA ALA A 416 -2.40 -26.50 -0.60
C ALA A 416 -3.53 -25.58 -0.17
N SER A 417 -4.11 -25.81 1.01
CA SER A 417 -5.20 -24.97 1.51
C SER A 417 -4.86 -23.48 1.58
N ARG A 418 -3.60 -23.11 1.79
CA ARG A 418 -3.20 -21.69 1.83
C ARG A 418 -2.92 -21.14 0.43
N ARG A 419 -2.41 -21.97 -0.48
CA ARG A 419 -2.12 -21.60 -1.88
C ARG A 419 -3.39 -21.44 -2.70
N ALA A 420 -4.40 -22.26 -2.43
CA ALA A 420 -5.72 -22.16 -3.05
C ALA A 420 -6.37 -20.78 -2.85
N THR A 421 -6.14 -20.13 -1.70
CA THR A 421 -6.59 -18.76 -1.44
C THR A 421 -5.97 -17.75 -2.42
N SER A 422 -4.68 -17.88 -2.71
CA SER A 422 -3.99 -17.03 -3.68
C SER A 422 -4.51 -17.27 -5.10
N VAL A 423 -4.71 -18.54 -5.49
CA VAL A 423 -5.26 -18.89 -6.81
C VAL A 423 -6.64 -18.28 -7.03
N ILE A 424 -7.55 -18.44 -6.04
CA ILE A 424 -8.90 -17.85 -6.09
C ILE A 424 -8.82 -16.32 -6.18
N SER A 425 -7.90 -15.71 -5.44
CA SER A 425 -7.74 -14.26 -5.42
C SER A 425 -7.22 -13.72 -6.75
N TRP A 426 -6.33 -14.44 -7.44
CA TRP A 426 -5.85 -14.07 -8.77
C TRP A 426 -6.93 -14.25 -9.85
N LEU A 427 -7.71 -15.34 -9.80
CA LEU A 427 -8.86 -15.52 -10.68
C LEU A 427 -9.89 -14.41 -10.45
N SER A 428 -10.21 -14.12 -9.19
CA SER A 428 -11.11 -13.02 -8.82
C SER A 428 -10.59 -11.67 -9.34
N TRP A 429 -9.28 -11.43 -9.29
CA TRP A 429 -8.66 -10.23 -9.84
C TRP A 429 -8.89 -10.12 -11.35
N ILE A 430 -8.68 -11.20 -12.12
CA ILE A 430 -8.94 -11.22 -13.58
C ILE A 430 -10.39 -10.83 -13.87
N PHE A 431 -11.36 -11.45 -13.20
CA PHE A 431 -12.77 -11.16 -13.44
C PHE A 431 -13.21 -9.80 -12.89
N ASN A 432 -12.46 -9.20 -11.96
CA ASN A 432 -12.74 -7.86 -11.49
C ASN A 432 -12.31 -6.78 -12.48
N LEU A 433 -11.42 -7.08 -13.44
CA LEU A 433 -10.97 -6.13 -14.46
C LEU A 433 -12.13 -5.57 -15.32
N VAL A 434 -13.23 -6.30 -15.47
CA VAL A 434 -14.41 -5.84 -16.23
C VAL A 434 -15.32 -4.89 -15.46
N ASN A 435 -15.07 -4.72 -14.15
CA ASN A 435 -15.80 -3.83 -13.24
C ASN A 435 -15.04 -2.54 -12.93
N ILE A 436 -13.85 -2.40 -13.52
CA ILE A 436 -13.05 -1.18 -13.54
C ILE A 436 -13.52 -0.38 -14.75
#